data_AF-A0A525K1W4-F1
#
_entry.id   AF-A0A525K1W4-F1
#
_cell.length_a   1.000
_cell.length_b   1.000
_cell.length_c   1.000
_cell.angle_alpha   90.00
_cell.angle_beta   90.00
_cell.angle_gamma   90.00
#
_symmetry.space_group_name_H-M   'P 1'
#
loop_
_entity.id
_entity.type
_entity.pdbx_description
1 polymer ?
#
loop_
_entity_poly.entity_id
_entity_poly.type
_entity_poly.pdbx_seq_one_letter_code
_entity_poly.pdbx_strand_id
1 'polypeptide(L)'
;GGEHAWLFDNAVDRLDVDARIVGFDMTKILDAPTIRTPAMMYLFHRLEQRLDGSPAIIVVDEGWKALDDPVFVRRIKDWEKTIRKRNGLVGFCTQSASDALESRIASAIIEQAATQIFFPNSRARVADYVEGFGLTEHEFELVRSLPDTSRCFLIKRGDHSVVARLDLSGLSGELAVLAGTERAVRRLEALRGELGDEPDAWLGPFMAGRTAA
;
A
#
# COMPACT_ATOMS: atom_id res chain seq x y z
N GLY A 1 29.65 8.60 -11.74
CA GLY A 1 28.98 9.85 -12.13
C GLY A 1 28.09 9.60 -13.34
N GLY A 2 27.02 10.39 -13.50
CA GLY A 2 26.02 10.26 -14.57
C GLY A 2 24.63 10.74 -14.10
N GLU A 3 23.66 10.85 -15.00
CA GLU A 3 22.29 11.33 -14.72
C GLU A 3 21.56 10.52 -13.62
N HIS A 4 21.94 9.26 -13.43
CA HIS A 4 21.34 8.34 -12.45
C HIS A 4 22.28 7.97 -11.29
N ALA A 5 23.39 8.71 -11.12
CA ALA A 5 24.37 8.45 -10.06
C ALA A 5 23.78 8.54 -8.65
N TRP A 6 22.76 9.38 -8.46
CA TRP A 6 22.06 9.53 -7.18
C TRP A 6 21.45 8.21 -6.66
N LEU A 7 21.17 7.25 -7.55
CA LEU A 7 20.53 5.99 -7.19
C LEU A 7 21.52 4.87 -6.88
N PHE A 8 22.51 4.63 -7.75
CA PHE A 8 23.42 3.46 -7.66
C PHE A 8 24.91 3.77 -7.50
N ASP A 9 25.31 5.04 -7.49
CA ASP A 9 26.72 5.45 -7.44
C ASP A 9 27.11 5.98 -6.04
N ASN A 10 26.48 5.42 -5.02
CA ASN A 10 26.76 5.75 -3.63
C ASN A 10 27.95 4.92 -3.12
N ALA A 11 28.93 5.56 -2.49
CA ALA A 11 30.10 4.87 -1.94
C ALA A 11 29.74 3.85 -0.83
N VAL A 12 28.62 4.08 -0.15
CA VAL A 12 28.07 3.21 0.88
C VAL A 12 26.59 3.02 0.63
N ASP A 13 26.16 1.76 0.63
CA ASP A 13 24.74 1.41 0.65
C ASP A 13 24.18 1.68 2.04
N ARG A 14 23.32 2.71 2.14
CA ARG A 14 22.67 3.13 3.39
C ARG A 14 21.25 2.61 3.55
N LEU A 15 20.78 1.77 2.62
CA LEU A 15 19.44 1.22 2.75
C LEU A 15 19.42 0.27 3.96
N ASP A 16 18.63 0.61 4.96
CA ASP A 16 18.36 -0.23 6.12
C ASP A 16 16.98 -0.88 5.96
N VAL A 17 16.96 -2.21 5.93
CA VAL A 17 15.74 -3.03 5.83
C VAL A 17 15.46 -3.81 7.12
N ASP A 18 16.27 -3.60 8.17
CA ASP A 18 16.13 -4.29 9.45
C ASP A 18 15.10 -3.62 10.36
N ALA A 19 14.71 -2.38 10.04
CA ALA A 19 13.62 -1.68 10.72
C ALA A 19 12.29 -2.46 10.65
N ARG A 20 11.48 -2.34 11.71
CA ARG A 20 10.18 -3.04 11.82
C ARG A 20 9.18 -2.64 10.72
N ILE A 21 9.23 -1.38 10.30
CA ILE A 21 8.40 -0.82 9.24
C ILE A 21 9.35 -0.11 8.28
N VAL A 22 9.30 -0.49 7.01
CA VAL A 22 10.10 0.10 5.94
C VAL A 22 9.14 0.59 4.87
N GLY A 23 9.23 1.87 4.52
CA GLY A 23 8.44 2.50 3.46
C GLY A 23 9.35 2.95 2.33
N PHE A 24 8.95 2.67 1.09
CA PHE A 24 9.62 3.16 -0.10
C PHE A 24 8.69 4.10 -0.85
N ASP A 25 9.06 5.37 -0.98
CA ASP A 25 8.43 6.25 -1.97
C ASP A 25 8.97 5.87 -3.34
N MET A 26 8.11 5.28 -4.15
CA MET A 26 8.47 4.75 -5.47
C MET A 26 8.08 5.69 -6.60
N THR A 27 7.42 6.82 -6.32
CA THR A 27 6.78 7.66 -7.34
C THR A 27 7.77 8.11 -8.42
N LYS A 28 8.94 8.65 -8.02
CA LYS A 28 9.98 9.10 -8.96
C LYS A 28 10.66 7.95 -9.71
N ILE A 29 10.75 6.77 -9.09
CA ILE A 29 11.40 5.59 -9.67
C ILE A 29 10.49 4.97 -10.74
N LEU A 30 9.19 4.87 -10.46
CA LEU A 30 8.22 4.26 -11.36
C LEU A 30 7.99 5.07 -12.64
N ASP A 31 8.13 6.39 -12.57
CA ASP A 31 7.99 7.30 -13.72
C ASP A 31 9.27 7.38 -14.58
N ALA A 32 10.36 6.69 -14.20
CA ALA A 32 11.64 6.72 -14.91
C ALA A 32 12.03 5.32 -15.44
N PRO A 33 11.61 4.93 -16.67
CA PRO A 33 11.75 3.57 -17.19
C PRO A 33 13.19 3.01 -17.19
N THR A 34 14.20 3.86 -17.39
CA THR A 34 15.62 3.46 -17.44
C THR A 34 16.15 2.97 -16.10
N ILE A 35 15.67 3.54 -14.99
CA ILE A 35 16.11 3.20 -13.63
C ILE A 35 15.11 2.33 -12.88
N ARG A 36 13.86 2.27 -13.34
CA ARG A 36 12.78 1.52 -12.69
C ARG A 36 13.16 0.06 -12.46
N THR A 37 13.47 -0.67 -13.53
CA THR A 37 13.80 -2.09 -13.45
C THR A 37 14.98 -2.39 -12.51
N PRO A 38 16.16 -1.74 -12.64
CA PRO A 38 17.26 -2.00 -11.73
C PRO A 38 16.95 -1.60 -10.28
N ALA A 39 16.21 -0.50 -10.04
CA ALA A 39 15.76 -0.12 -8.70
C ALA A 39 14.89 -1.21 -8.07
N MET A 40 13.89 -1.71 -8.81
CA MET A 40 13.03 -2.80 -8.35
C MET A 40 13.84 -4.06 -8.03
N MET A 41 14.75 -4.46 -8.91
CA MET A 41 15.58 -5.65 -8.70
C MET A 41 16.40 -5.56 -7.42
N TYR A 42 17.00 -4.40 -7.18
CA TYR A 42 17.79 -4.16 -5.98
C TYR A 42 16.93 -4.14 -4.71
N LEU A 43 15.80 -3.43 -4.71
CA LEU A 43 14.87 -3.41 -3.57
C LEU A 43 14.35 -4.81 -3.24
N PHE A 44 13.96 -5.58 -4.25
CA PHE A 44 13.55 -6.97 -4.07
C PHE A 44 14.66 -7.85 -3.51
N HIS A 45 15.89 -7.69 -3.98
CA HIS A 45 17.03 -8.42 -3.44
C HIS A 45 17.22 -8.15 -1.94
N ARG A 46 17.14 -6.88 -1.51
CA ARG A 46 17.29 -6.50 -0.10
C ARG A 46 16.10 -7.01 0.74
N LEU A 47 14.88 -6.93 0.24
CA LEU A 47 13.70 -7.50 0.91
C LEU A 47 13.80 -9.03 1.06
N GLU A 48 14.28 -9.74 0.04
CA GLU A 48 14.44 -11.20 0.10
C GLU A 48 15.47 -11.67 1.11
N GLN A 49 16.53 -10.88 1.32
CA GLN A 49 17.51 -11.12 2.38
C GLN A 49 16.88 -10.97 3.77
N ARG A 50 15.91 -10.06 3.91
CA ARG A 50 15.22 -9.82 5.18
C ARG A 50 14.20 -10.90 5.54
N LEU A 51 13.64 -11.60 4.54
CA LEU A 51 12.69 -12.70 4.72
C LEU A 51 13.37 -13.96 5.28
N ASP A 52 13.65 -13.92 6.57
CA ASP A 52 14.34 -14.92 7.40
C ASP A 52 13.41 -16.00 8.00
N GLY A 53 12.10 -15.91 7.74
CA GLY A 53 11.07 -16.78 8.30
C GLY A 53 10.29 -16.17 9.47
N SER A 54 10.67 -14.98 9.94
CA SER A 54 9.81 -14.18 10.82
C SER A 54 8.57 -13.66 10.08
N PRO A 55 7.46 -13.39 10.78
CA PRO A 55 6.24 -12.87 10.15
C PRO A 55 6.50 -11.55 9.40
N ALA A 56 6.20 -11.54 8.11
CA ALA A 56 6.41 -10.38 7.25
C ALA A 56 5.15 -10.00 6.45
N ILE A 57 4.89 -8.70 6.35
CA ILE A 57 3.82 -8.15 5.52
C ILE A 57 4.47 -7.25 4.48
N ILE A 58 4.28 -7.57 3.21
CA ILE A 58 4.70 -6.75 2.08
C ILE A 58 3.43 -6.19 1.43
N VAL A 59 3.27 -4.88 1.45
CA VAL A 59 2.13 -4.20 0.80
C VAL A 59 2.65 -3.38 -0.35
N VAL A 60 2.03 -3.55 -1.51
CA VAL A 60 2.25 -2.72 -2.69
C VAL A 60 1.03 -1.82 -2.86
N ASP A 61 1.22 -0.53 -2.59
CA ASP A 61 0.17 0.48 -2.78
C ASP A 61 0.30 1.12 -4.16
N GLU A 62 -0.82 1.23 -4.89
CA GLU A 62 -0.91 1.77 -6.25
C GLU A 62 0.16 1.22 -7.22
N GLY A 63 0.56 -0.03 -7.02
CA GLY A 63 1.64 -0.66 -7.77
C GLY A 63 1.37 -0.88 -9.25
N TRP A 64 0.22 -0.46 -9.79
CA TRP A 64 -0.18 -0.73 -11.17
C TRP A 64 0.83 -0.21 -12.20
N LYS A 65 1.48 0.93 -11.96
CA LYS A 65 2.60 1.40 -12.79
C LYS A 65 3.80 0.44 -12.77
N ALA A 66 4.06 -0.20 -11.63
CA ALA A 66 5.08 -1.24 -11.51
C ALA A 66 4.66 -2.52 -12.24
N LEU A 67 3.34 -2.78 -12.40
CA LEU A 67 2.80 -3.93 -13.13
C LEU A 67 3.02 -3.85 -14.66
N ASP A 68 3.46 -2.72 -15.19
CA ASP A 68 3.95 -2.61 -16.56
C ASP A 68 5.38 -3.15 -16.74
N ASP A 69 6.13 -3.34 -15.64
CA ASP A 69 7.48 -3.89 -15.67
C ASP A 69 7.44 -5.44 -15.63
N PRO A 70 7.93 -6.14 -16.66
CA PRO A 70 7.89 -7.60 -16.70
C PRO A 70 8.68 -8.28 -15.55
N VAL A 71 9.74 -7.64 -15.06
CA VAL A 71 10.54 -8.16 -13.94
C VAL A 71 9.74 -8.07 -12.65
N PHE A 72 9.04 -6.96 -12.43
CA PHE A 72 8.16 -6.80 -11.27
C PHE A 72 7.03 -7.82 -11.27
N VAL A 73 6.31 -7.95 -12.38
CA VAL A 73 5.21 -8.92 -12.55
C VAL A 73 5.70 -10.34 -12.27
N ARG A 74 6.87 -10.72 -12.81
CA ARG A 74 7.44 -12.03 -12.56
C ARG A 74 7.76 -12.24 -11.07
N ARG A 75 8.37 -11.25 -10.41
CA ARG A 75 8.72 -11.35 -8.99
C ARG A 75 7.50 -11.51 -8.11
N ILE A 76 6.45 -10.73 -8.36
CA ILE A 76 5.18 -10.84 -7.65
C ILE A 76 4.58 -12.23 -7.79
N LYS A 77 4.50 -12.76 -9.03
CA LYS A 77 3.99 -14.12 -9.28
C LYS A 77 4.83 -15.20 -8.60
N ASP A 78 6.13 -15.00 -8.47
CA ASP A 78 7.03 -15.91 -7.75
C ASP A 78 6.81 -15.83 -6.23
N TRP A 79 6.63 -14.62 -5.68
CA TRP A 79 6.34 -14.40 -4.27
C TRP A 79 4.98 -14.98 -3.87
N GLU A 80 3.93 -14.84 -4.66
CA GLU A 80 2.63 -15.45 -4.32
C GLU A 80 2.70 -16.96 -4.05
N LYS A 81 3.57 -17.66 -4.78
CA LYS A 81 3.79 -19.10 -4.62
C LYS A 81 4.71 -19.46 -3.45
N THR A 82 5.58 -18.55 -3.04
CA THR A 82 6.70 -18.85 -2.14
C THR A 82 6.65 -18.11 -0.81
N ILE A 83 5.99 -16.96 -0.73
CA ILE A 83 5.99 -16.07 0.43
C ILE A 83 5.41 -16.76 1.68
N ARG A 84 4.39 -17.61 1.51
CA ARG A 84 3.82 -18.39 2.61
C ARG A 84 4.85 -19.37 3.21
N LYS A 85 5.77 -19.91 2.40
CA LYS A 85 6.87 -20.77 2.88
C LYS A 85 7.89 -19.99 3.71
N ARG A 86 7.91 -18.66 3.57
CA ARG A 86 8.76 -17.74 4.34
C ARG A 86 8.00 -17.02 5.45
N ASN A 87 6.81 -17.52 5.84
CA ASN A 87 5.97 -16.92 6.87
C ASN A 87 5.55 -15.47 6.56
N GLY A 88 5.44 -15.12 5.28
CA GLY A 88 5.03 -13.80 4.84
C GLY A 88 3.71 -13.79 4.08
N LEU A 89 3.17 -12.58 3.91
CA LEU A 89 2.06 -12.29 3.02
C LEU A 89 2.39 -11.10 2.11
N VAL A 90 1.83 -11.12 0.91
CA VAL A 90 1.85 -10.00 -0.04
C VAL A 90 0.43 -9.47 -0.17
N GLY A 91 0.26 -8.16 -0.07
CA GLY A 91 -1.00 -7.45 -0.28
C GLY A 91 -0.88 -6.41 -1.38
N PHE A 92 -1.96 -6.22 -2.13
CA PHE A 92 -2.09 -5.17 -3.14
C PHE A 92 -3.21 -4.22 -2.73
N CYS A 93 -2.91 -2.92 -2.81
CA CYS A 93 -3.87 -1.85 -2.58
C CYS A 93 -4.03 -1.03 -3.86
N THR A 94 -5.27 -0.77 -4.24
CA THR A 94 -5.61 -0.02 -5.45
C THR A 94 -6.92 0.73 -5.23
N GLN A 95 -7.01 1.93 -5.80
CA GLN A 95 -8.24 2.73 -5.80
C GLN A 95 -9.21 2.32 -6.92
N SER A 96 -8.71 1.61 -7.93
CA SER A 96 -9.49 1.20 -9.10
C SER A 96 -9.60 -0.32 -9.18
N ALA A 97 -10.84 -0.81 -9.12
CA ALA A 97 -11.17 -2.21 -9.31
C ALA A 97 -10.90 -2.65 -10.76
N SER A 98 -11.26 -1.83 -11.76
CA SER A 98 -11.00 -2.14 -13.16
C SER A 98 -9.51 -2.24 -13.45
N ASP A 99 -8.70 -1.32 -12.91
CA ASP A 99 -7.25 -1.32 -13.16
C ASP A 99 -6.60 -2.58 -12.59
N ALA A 100 -7.11 -3.08 -11.46
CA ALA A 100 -6.67 -4.35 -10.88
C ALA A 100 -6.95 -5.54 -11.82
N LEU A 101 -8.17 -5.59 -12.37
CA LEU A 101 -8.64 -6.64 -13.27
C LEU A 101 -7.97 -6.60 -14.66
N GLU A 102 -7.61 -5.41 -15.13
CA GLU A 102 -6.89 -5.20 -16.41
C GLU A 102 -5.38 -5.40 -16.27
N SER A 103 -4.87 -5.51 -15.03
CA SER A 103 -3.45 -5.62 -14.77
C SER A 103 -2.84 -6.97 -15.15
N ARG A 104 -1.51 -6.99 -15.36
CA ARG A 104 -0.75 -8.23 -15.65
C ARG A 104 -0.70 -9.25 -14.49
N ILE A 105 -1.17 -8.85 -13.31
CA ILE A 105 -1.31 -9.71 -12.12
C ILE A 105 -2.79 -9.90 -11.74
N ALA A 106 -3.74 -9.67 -12.63
CA ALA A 106 -5.15 -9.89 -12.34
C ALA A 106 -5.44 -11.32 -11.84
N SER A 107 -4.88 -12.34 -12.50
CA SER A 107 -5.03 -13.74 -12.07
C SER A 107 -4.48 -13.98 -10.66
N ALA A 108 -3.41 -13.27 -10.33
CA ALA A 108 -2.73 -13.26 -9.04
C ALA A 108 -3.65 -12.68 -7.94
N ILE A 109 -4.25 -11.52 -8.20
CA ILE A 109 -5.20 -10.84 -7.31
C ILE A 109 -6.52 -11.61 -7.18
N ILE A 110 -7.04 -12.21 -8.26
CA ILE A 110 -8.35 -12.88 -8.26
C ILE A 110 -8.25 -14.31 -7.72
N GLU A 111 -7.31 -15.10 -8.22
CA GLU A 111 -7.26 -16.54 -7.94
C GLU A 111 -6.46 -16.90 -6.68
N GLN A 112 -5.44 -16.11 -6.34
CA GLN A 112 -4.50 -16.45 -5.27
C GLN A 112 -4.70 -15.65 -3.99
N ALA A 113 -5.40 -14.51 -4.06
CA ALA A 113 -5.72 -13.72 -2.88
C ALA A 113 -6.72 -14.48 -1.99
N ALA A 114 -6.20 -15.03 -0.89
CA ALA A 114 -7.04 -15.72 0.10
C ALA A 114 -8.00 -14.78 0.84
N THR A 115 -7.75 -13.46 0.79
CA THR A 115 -8.56 -12.44 1.46
C THR A 115 -8.63 -11.21 0.58
N GLN A 116 -9.85 -10.75 0.34
CA GLN A 116 -10.14 -9.53 -0.40
C GLN A 116 -10.89 -8.57 0.52
N ILE A 117 -10.51 -7.30 0.51
CA ILE A 117 -11.12 -6.25 1.33
C ILE A 117 -11.67 -5.19 0.39
N PHE A 118 -12.99 -5.01 0.40
CA PHE A 118 -13.69 -4.03 -0.43
C PHE A 118 -14.20 -2.89 0.43
N PHE A 119 -13.72 -1.68 0.15
CA PHE A 119 -14.21 -0.46 0.76
C PHE A 119 -15.50 0.03 0.07
N PRO A 120 -16.30 0.87 0.73
CA PRO A 120 -17.51 1.41 0.14
C PRO A 120 -17.24 2.13 -1.18
N ASN A 121 -18.01 1.79 -2.21
CA ASN A 121 -17.88 2.38 -3.54
C ASN A 121 -19.25 2.51 -4.21
N SER A 122 -19.85 3.69 -4.13
CA SER A 122 -21.15 4.00 -4.74
C SER A 122 -21.15 3.92 -6.27
N ARG A 123 -19.96 3.93 -6.89
CA ARG A 123 -19.77 3.80 -8.34
C ARG A 123 -19.34 2.39 -8.76
N ALA A 124 -19.38 1.41 -7.85
CA ALA A 124 -19.04 0.03 -8.16
C ALA A 124 -19.89 -0.49 -9.34
N ARG A 125 -19.22 -1.16 -10.29
CA ARG A 125 -19.85 -1.74 -11.47
C ARG A 125 -19.95 -3.25 -11.31
N VAL A 126 -21.07 -3.82 -11.76
CA VAL A 126 -21.31 -5.28 -11.75
C VAL A 126 -20.18 -6.02 -12.49
N ALA A 127 -19.76 -5.51 -13.65
CA ALA A 127 -18.68 -6.10 -14.45
C ALA A 127 -17.36 -6.26 -13.68
N ASP A 128 -17.01 -5.29 -12.82
CA ASP A 128 -15.76 -5.38 -12.07
C ASP A 128 -15.93 -6.23 -10.80
N TYR A 129 -16.97 -5.96 -10.01
CA TYR A 129 -17.11 -6.52 -8.68
C TYR A 129 -17.74 -7.92 -8.68
N VAL A 130 -18.81 -8.13 -9.46
CA VAL A 130 -19.51 -9.42 -9.53
C VAL A 130 -18.81 -10.34 -10.54
N GLU A 131 -18.62 -9.88 -11.77
CA GLU A 131 -18.05 -10.72 -12.84
C GLU A 131 -16.53 -10.86 -12.71
N GLY A 132 -15.82 -9.78 -12.33
CA GLY A 132 -14.37 -9.79 -12.17
C GLY A 132 -13.90 -10.39 -10.84
N PHE A 133 -14.40 -9.87 -9.72
CA PHE A 133 -13.99 -10.29 -8.37
C PHE A 133 -14.83 -11.42 -7.75
N GLY A 134 -15.94 -11.83 -8.39
CA GLY A 134 -16.77 -12.92 -7.89
C GLY A 134 -17.56 -12.58 -6.62
N LEU A 135 -17.89 -11.31 -6.42
CA LEU A 135 -18.82 -10.91 -5.36
C LEU A 135 -20.23 -11.41 -5.70
N THR A 136 -20.97 -11.86 -4.70
CA THR A 136 -22.40 -12.11 -4.85
C THR A 136 -23.15 -10.78 -5.04
N GLU A 137 -24.36 -10.82 -5.59
CA GLU A 137 -25.20 -9.62 -5.70
C GLU A 137 -25.41 -8.93 -4.34
N HIS A 138 -25.57 -9.71 -3.27
CA HIS A 138 -25.72 -9.16 -1.92
C HIS A 138 -24.44 -8.46 -1.43
N GLU A 139 -23.28 -9.08 -1.62
CA GLU A 139 -21.99 -8.47 -1.28
C GLU A 139 -21.73 -7.18 -2.07
N PHE A 140 -22.07 -7.19 -3.36
CA PHE A 140 -21.98 -6.02 -4.23
C PHE A 140 -22.87 -4.88 -3.73
N GLU A 141 -24.13 -5.15 -3.39
CA GLU A 141 -25.04 -4.15 -2.85
C GLU A 141 -24.55 -3.58 -1.51
N LEU A 142 -23.91 -4.38 -0.65
CA LEU A 142 -23.27 -3.88 0.57
C LEU A 142 -22.14 -2.90 0.23
N VAL A 143 -21.23 -3.26 -0.67
CA VAL A 143 -20.13 -2.39 -1.11
C VAL A 143 -20.66 -1.07 -1.68
N ARG A 144 -21.77 -1.10 -2.43
CA ARG A 144 -22.35 0.09 -3.06
C ARG A 144 -23.13 0.98 -2.10
N SER A 145 -23.84 0.39 -1.13
CA SER A 145 -24.78 1.10 -0.26
C SER A 145 -24.19 1.60 1.06
N LEU A 146 -23.07 1.02 1.51
CA LEU A 146 -22.39 1.50 2.72
C LEU A 146 -21.96 2.97 2.55
N PRO A 147 -22.21 3.83 3.55
CA PRO A 147 -21.66 5.19 3.53
C PRO A 147 -20.13 5.14 3.58
N ASP A 148 -19.46 6.00 2.82
CA ASP A 148 -18.00 6.19 2.87
C ASP A 148 -17.51 6.61 4.28
N THR A 149 -18.33 7.35 5.01
CA THR A 149 -18.09 7.76 6.40
C THR A 149 -18.29 6.66 7.44
N SER A 150 -18.87 5.50 7.06
CA SER A 150 -19.21 4.43 7.99
C SER A 150 -17.98 3.74 8.62
N ARG A 151 -16.82 3.85 7.95
CA ARG A 151 -15.60 3.07 8.25
C ARG A 151 -15.84 1.56 8.17
N CYS A 152 -16.91 1.14 7.49
CA CYS A 152 -17.21 -0.25 7.23
C CYS A 152 -16.55 -0.69 5.93
N PHE A 153 -16.18 -1.96 5.85
CA PHE A 153 -15.71 -2.60 4.63
C PHE A 153 -16.07 -4.08 4.65
N LEU A 154 -16.20 -4.65 3.46
CA LEU A 154 -16.44 -6.07 3.28
C LEU A 154 -15.11 -6.82 3.28
N ILE A 155 -14.99 -7.85 4.10
CA ILE A 155 -13.89 -8.81 4.05
C ILE A 155 -14.43 -10.10 3.46
N LYS A 156 -13.91 -10.53 2.31
CA LYS A 156 -14.27 -11.79 1.63
C LYS A 156 -13.12 -12.80 1.72
N ARG A 157 -13.43 -14.05 2.06
CA ARG A 157 -12.52 -15.19 2.09
C ARG A 157 -13.23 -16.44 1.56
N GLY A 158 -12.94 -16.81 0.32
CA GLY A 158 -13.68 -17.87 -0.38
C GLY A 158 -15.16 -17.53 -0.43
N ASP A 159 -16.00 -18.47 0.02
CA ASP A 159 -17.47 -18.33 0.01
C ASP A 159 -18.03 -17.61 1.25
N HIS A 160 -17.16 -17.08 2.13
CA HIS A 160 -17.56 -16.36 3.32
C HIS A 160 -17.20 -14.89 3.21
N SER A 161 -18.11 -14.03 3.67
CA SER A 161 -17.83 -12.61 3.84
C SER A 161 -18.42 -12.06 5.13
N VAL A 162 -17.77 -11.01 5.63
CA VAL A 162 -18.20 -10.27 6.82
C VAL A 162 -18.05 -8.78 6.55
N VAL A 163 -18.98 -7.98 7.06
CA VAL A 163 -18.82 -6.53 7.14
C VAL A 163 -18.15 -6.22 8.47
N ALA A 164 -16.96 -5.63 8.40
CA ALA A 164 -16.24 -5.15 9.58
C ALA A 164 -16.31 -3.63 9.62
N ARG A 165 -16.26 -3.06 10.84
CA ARG A 165 -16.13 -1.62 11.06
C ARG A 165 -14.81 -1.34 11.75
N LEU A 166 -14.01 -0.44 11.19
CA LEU A 166 -12.77 0.00 11.79
C LEU A 166 -13.04 1.08 12.82
N ASP A 167 -12.79 0.74 14.09
CA ASP A 167 -12.84 1.69 15.19
C ASP A 167 -11.52 2.46 15.24
N LEU A 168 -11.61 3.78 15.04
CA LEU A 168 -10.49 4.72 15.11
C LEU A 168 -10.69 5.71 16.27
N SER A 169 -11.57 5.40 17.22
CA SER A 169 -11.78 6.22 18.41
C SER A 169 -10.47 6.40 19.17
N GLY A 170 -10.21 7.62 19.60
CA GLY A 170 -8.98 7.99 20.30
C GLY A 170 -7.77 8.28 19.41
N LEU A 171 -7.82 8.03 18.09
CA LEU A 171 -6.68 8.20 17.18
C LEU A 171 -6.66 9.54 16.43
N SER A 172 -7.23 10.61 17.00
CA SER A 172 -7.38 11.89 16.27
C SER A 172 -6.05 12.52 15.86
N GLY A 173 -5.00 12.35 16.68
CA GLY A 173 -3.67 12.89 16.39
C GLY A 173 -2.97 12.08 15.30
N GLU A 174 -3.04 10.77 15.39
CA GLU A 174 -2.47 9.81 14.45
C GLU A 174 -3.13 9.95 13.07
N LEU A 175 -4.46 10.12 13.03
CA LEU A 175 -5.18 10.36 11.79
C LEU A 175 -4.76 11.68 11.13
N ALA A 176 -4.41 12.71 11.90
CA ALA A 176 -3.88 13.94 11.34
C ALA A 176 -2.50 13.73 10.69
N VAL A 177 -1.68 12.83 11.23
CA VAL A 177 -0.38 12.46 10.64
C VAL A 177 -0.61 11.69 9.34
N LEU A 178 -1.51 10.71 9.35
CA LEU A 178 -1.79 9.85 8.20
C LEU A 178 -2.52 10.57 7.06
N ALA A 179 -3.35 11.58 7.35
CA ALA A 179 -4.17 12.23 6.34
C ALA A 179 -3.37 12.99 5.28
N GLY A 180 -2.11 13.40 5.57
CA GLY A 180 -1.21 14.00 4.58
C GLY A 180 -1.73 15.25 3.87
N THR A 181 -2.80 15.89 4.37
CA THR A 181 -3.42 17.05 3.71
C THR A 181 -2.45 18.22 3.61
N GLU A 182 -2.61 19.08 2.61
CA GLU A 182 -1.76 20.28 2.46
C GLU A 182 -1.74 21.13 3.74
N ARG A 183 -2.89 21.23 4.42
CA ARG A 183 -3.01 21.90 5.72
C ARG A 183 -2.15 21.22 6.80
N ALA A 184 -2.19 19.89 6.90
CA ALA A 184 -1.38 19.12 7.83
C ALA A 184 0.12 19.32 7.52
N VAL A 185 0.51 19.27 6.25
CA VAL A 185 1.91 19.49 5.82
C VAL A 185 2.39 20.90 6.18
N ARG A 186 1.62 21.95 5.89
CA ARG A 186 1.99 23.33 6.26
C ARG A 186 2.17 23.50 7.77
N ARG A 187 1.32 22.84 8.56
CA ARG A 187 1.44 22.85 10.02
C ARG A 187 2.69 22.10 10.50
N LEU A 188 2.99 20.97 9.88
CA LEU A 188 4.23 20.22 10.15
C LEU A 188 5.45 21.11 9.89
N GLU A 189 5.51 21.78 8.74
CA GLU A 189 6.62 22.66 8.38
C GLU A 189 6.79 23.83 9.38
N ALA A 190 5.68 24.42 9.85
CA ALA A 190 5.75 25.46 10.88
C ALA A 190 6.33 24.93 12.20
N LEU A 191 5.88 23.75 12.65
CA LEU A 191 6.40 23.12 13.87
C LEU A 191 7.86 22.72 13.73
N ARG A 192 8.29 22.22 12.57
CA ARG A 192 9.70 21.92 12.29
C ARG A 192 10.57 23.18 12.31
N GLY A 193 10.07 24.30 11.79
CA GLY A 193 10.75 25.59 11.86
C GLY A 193 10.96 26.11 13.28
N GLU A 194 10.06 25.79 14.20
CA GLU A 194 10.12 26.22 15.61
C GLU A 194 10.87 25.23 16.52
N LEU A 195 10.67 23.92 16.32
CA LEU A 195 11.07 22.86 17.24
C LEU A 195 12.23 22.00 16.70
N GLY A 196 12.62 22.18 15.43
CA GLY A 196 13.63 21.38 14.74
C GLY A 196 13.04 20.21 13.96
N ASP A 197 13.90 19.50 13.23
CA ASP A 197 13.50 18.43 12.30
C ASP A 197 13.24 17.07 12.96
N GLU A 198 13.75 16.87 14.19
CA GLU A 198 13.63 15.59 14.90
C GLU A 198 12.17 15.28 15.25
N PRO A 199 11.61 14.12 14.82
CA PRO A 199 10.21 13.76 15.08
C PRO A 199 9.79 13.85 16.54
N ASP A 200 10.65 13.46 17.47
CA ASP A 200 10.37 13.52 18.91
C ASP A 200 10.11 14.94 19.41
N ALA A 201 10.61 15.96 18.71
CA ALA A 201 10.40 17.36 19.06
C ALA A 201 9.04 17.89 18.61
N TRP A 202 8.58 17.53 17.41
CA TRP A 202 7.37 18.11 16.80
C TRP A 202 6.14 17.19 16.77
N LEU A 203 6.29 15.87 16.90
CA LEU A 203 5.19 14.91 16.73
C LEU A 203 4.11 15.04 17.80
N GLY A 204 4.50 15.16 19.08
CA GLY A 204 3.56 15.37 20.18
C GLY A 204 2.71 16.65 20.00
N PRO A 205 3.34 17.83 19.81
CA PRO A 205 2.64 19.06 19.48
C PRO A 205 1.77 18.97 18.22
N PHE A 206 2.23 18.25 17.20
CA PHE A 206 1.47 18.00 15.97
C PHE A 206 0.20 17.18 16.25
N MET A 207 0.30 16.09 17.01
CA MET A 207 -0.85 15.24 17.34
C MET A 207 -1.84 15.92 18.30
N ALA A 208 -1.37 16.81 19.17
CA ALA A 208 -2.21 17.50 20.16
C ALA A 208 -3.06 18.63 19.57
N GLY A 209 -2.54 19.36 18.57
CA GLY A 209 -3.34 20.43 17.96
C GLY A 209 -4.44 19.87 17.08
N ARG A 210 -5.66 20.35 17.31
CA ARG A 210 -6.85 19.94 16.57
C ARG A 210 -6.71 20.30 15.09
N THR A 211 -6.61 19.29 14.23
CA THR A 211 -7.00 19.44 12.84
C THR A 211 -8.51 19.51 12.83
N ALA A 212 -9.09 20.68 12.56
CA ALA A 212 -10.54 20.78 12.41
C ALA A 212 -10.99 19.77 11.34
N ALA A 213 -11.97 18.94 11.72
CA ALA A 213 -12.61 17.96 10.84
C ALA A 213 -13.26 18.62 9.62
#